data_AF-A0A258ATF9-F1
#
_entry.id   AF-A0A258ATF9-F1
#
_cell.length_a   1.000
_cell.length_b   1.000
_cell.length_c   1.000
_cell.angle_alpha   90.00
_cell.angle_beta   90.00
_cell.angle_gamma   90.00
#
_symmetry.space_group_name_H-M   'P 1'
#
loop_
_entity.id
_entity.type
_entity.pdbx_description
1 polymer ?
#
loop_
_entity_poly.entity_id
_entity_poly.type
_entity_poly.pdbx_seq_one_letter_code
_entity_poly.pdbx_strand_id
1 'polypeptide(L)'
;ANQHEPGPQTVLGKTYAQGGQDQGVAVLKDLARHPATANHIAHKLARHFVADMPPPSLVEKLSQSFTRSNGDLKAVYETLIDAPESWSPQPAKIRSPQEHLIAMIRASDTRMKPAMVVTTLKAMGQPLWEPPGPNGFADTADVWASPEGLSTRLEVANSLSVRAAERLDARELGEGLFGAALSDPTRTEFMRR
;
A
#
# COMPACT_ATOMS: atom_id res chain seq x y z
N ALA A 1 -36.70 8.14 10.85
CA ALA A 1 -35.93 8.06 12.11
C ALA A 1 -36.54 6.94 12.96
N ASN A 2 -35.75 6.12 13.65
CA ASN A 2 -36.13 4.85 14.32
C ASN A 2 -36.11 3.57 13.46
N GLN A 3 -35.07 3.34 12.65
CA GLN A 3 -34.84 2.01 12.03
C GLN A 3 -33.95 1.08 12.88
N HIS A 4 -33.53 1.51 14.06
CA HIS A 4 -32.72 0.68 14.96
C HIS A 4 -33.60 -0.21 15.83
N GLU A 5 -33.19 -1.48 16.00
CA GLU A 5 -33.79 -2.40 16.96
C GLU A 5 -33.65 -1.82 18.38
N PRO A 6 -34.76 -1.61 19.11
CA PRO A 6 -34.72 -1.07 20.46
C PRO A 6 -34.17 -2.08 21.48
N GLY A 7 -33.93 -1.62 22.70
CA GLY A 7 -33.51 -2.49 23.81
C GLY A 7 -32.01 -2.74 23.91
N PRO A 8 -31.59 -3.54 24.92
CA PRO A 8 -30.21 -3.93 25.11
C PRO A 8 -29.74 -4.85 23.97
N GLN A 9 -28.49 -4.67 23.54
CA GLN A 9 -27.89 -5.46 22.46
C GLN A 9 -26.70 -6.25 23.01
N THR A 10 -26.59 -7.53 22.64
CA THR A 10 -25.46 -8.38 23.05
C THR A 10 -24.54 -8.61 21.86
N VAL A 11 -23.28 -8.18 21.98
CA VAL A 11 -22.26 -8.29 20.95
C VAL A 11 -21.02 -8.92 21.54
N LEU A 12 -20.53 -10.01 20.94
CA LEU A 12 -19.37 -10.79 21.41
C LEU A 12 -19.45 -11.16 22.91
N GLY A 13 -20.65 -11.52 23.39
CA GLY A 13 -20.87 -11.90 24.79
C GLY A 13 -20.95 -10.74 25.79
N LYS A 14 -20.78 -9.49 25.37
CA LYS A 14 -21.00 -8.29 26.19
C LYS A 14 -22.37 -7.68 25.87
N THR A 15 -23.15 -7.38 26.92
CA THR A 15 -24.44 -6.70 26.78
C THR A 15 -24.27 -5.18 26.95
N TYR A 16 -24.85 -4.43 26.03
CA TYR A 16 -24.85 -2.97 26.01
C TYR A 16 -26.27 -2.49 26.25
N ALA A 17 -26.48 -1.72 27.32
CA ALA A 17 -27.78 -1.13 27.63
C ALA A 17 -28.28 -0.23 26.48
N GLN A 18 -29.60 -0.09 26.39
CA GLN A 18 -30.21 0.80 25.40
C GLN A 18 -29.72 2.25 25.63
N GLY A 19 -29.10 2.82 24.60
CA GLY A 19 -28.53 4.17 24.65
C GLY A 19 -28.64 4.92 23.33
N GLY A 20 -29.51 4.48 22.41
CA GLY A 20 -29.61 5.04 21.07
C GLY A 20 -28.27 4.92 20.32
N GLN A 21 -27.82 6.03 19.72
CA GLN A 21 -26.56 6.07 18.98
C GLN A 21 -25.33 5.72 19.86
N ASP A 22 -25.33 6.11 21.13
CA ASP A 22 -24.18 5.88 22.03
C ASP A 22 -23.96 4.40 22.31
N GLN A 23 -25.02 3.58 22.24
CA GLN A 23 -24.92 2.12 22.31
C GLN A 23 -24.05 1.59 21.17
N GLY A 24 -24.30 2.04 19.94
CA GLY A 24 -23.50 1.67 18.77
C GLY A 24 -22.07 2.18 18.86
N VAL A 25 -21.87 3.43 19.32
CA VAL A 25 -20.52 3.99 19.53
C VAL A 25 -19.74 3.18 20.58
N ALA A 26 -20.39 2.74 21.66
CA ALA A 26 -19.75 1.90 22.66
C ALA A 26 -19.32 0.54 22.09
N VAL A 27 -20.19 -0.12 21.31
CA VAL A 27 -19.86 -1.36 20.59
C VAL A 27 -18.66 -1.15 19.67
N LEU A 28 -18.66 -0.09 18.85
CA LEU A 28 -17.56 0.20 17.92
C LEU A 28 -16.24 0.48 18.65
N LYS A 29 -16.26 1.17 19.79
CA LYS A 29 -15.06 1.40 20.62
C LYS A 29 -14.46 0.10 21.14
N ASP A 30 -15.29 -0.83 21.58
CA ASP A 30 -14.82 -2.11 22.09
C ASP A 30 -14.31 -3.01 20.95
N LEU A 31 -14.99 -3.02 19.80
CA LEU A 31 -14.52 -3.72 18.59
C LEU A 31 -13.20 -3.16 18.09
N ALA A 32 -13.04 -1.83 18.07
CA ALA A 32 -11.80 -1.18 17.64
C ALA A 32 -10.60 -1.55 18.52
N ARG A 33 -10.82 -1.83 19.81
CA ARG A 33 -9.79 -2.22 20.78
C ARG A 33 -9.59 -3.71 20.91
N HIS A 34 -10.40 -4.51 20.24
CA HIS A 34 -10.35 -5.96 20.34
C HIS A 34 -9.00 -6.50 19.80
N PRO A 35 -8.36 -7.50 20.43
CA PRO A 35 -7.08 -8.06 19.97
C PRO A 35 -7.11 -8.55 18.52
N ALA A 36 -8.26 -9.08 18.07
CA ALA A 36 -8.42 -9.48 16.67
C ALA A 36 -8.33 -8.28 15.70
N THR A 37 -8.80 -7.10 16.10
CA THR A 37 -8.68 -5.86 15.31
C THR A 37 -7.22 -5.41 15.26
N ALA A 38 -6.51 -5.44 16.39
CA ALA A 38 -5.08 -5.15 16.43
C ALA A 38 -4.28 -6.05 15.48
N ASN A 39 -4.51 -7.36 15.54
CA ASN A 39 -3.88 -8.34 14.64
C ASN A 39 -4.25 -8.10 13.17
N HIS A 40 -5.52 -7.81 12.89
CA HIS A 40 -5.99 -7.54 11.53
C HIS A 40 -5.31 -6.31 10.92
N ILE A 41 -5.31 -5.19 11.64
CA ILE A 41 -4.68 -3.94 11.18
C ILE A 41 -3.17 -4.10 11.05
N ALA A 42 -2.51 -4.71 12.04
CA ALA A 42 -1.09 -5.02 11.99
C ALA A 42 -0.71 -5.84 10.75
N HIS A 43 -1.49 -6.89 10.46
CA HIS A 43 -1.24 -7.72 9.29
C HIS A 43 -1.45 -6.96 7.98
N LYS A 44 -2.50 -6.14 7.86
CA LYS A 44 -2.72 -5.30 6.66
C LYS A 44 -1.59 -4.30 6.45
N LEU A 45 -1.13 -3.62 7.51
CA LEU A 45 -0.03 -2.66 7.42
C LEU A 45 1.28 -3.33 7.02
N ALA A 46 1.66 -4.42 7.71
CA ALA A 46 2.87 -5.17 7.35
C ALA A 46 2.79 -5.71 5.91
N ARG A 47 1.61 -6.18 5.48
CA ARG A 47 1.40 -6.61 4.10
C ARG A 47 1.60 -5.48 3.10
N HIS A 48 0.97 -4.33 3.36
CA HIS A 48 0.96 -3.20 2.44
C HIS A 48 2.36 -2.62 2.25
N PHE A 49 3.15 -2.47 3.32
CA PHE A 49 4.44 -1.80 3.25
C PHE A 49 5.66 -2.72 3.07
N VAL A 50 5.59 -3.98 3.53
CA VAL A 50 6.79 -4.83 3.63
C VAL A 50 6.78 -5.98 2.62
N ALA A 51 5.81 -6.90 2.71
CA ALA A 51 5.78 -8.09 1.87
C ALA A 51 4.36 -8.65 1.77
N ASP A 52 3.99 -9.30 0.67
CA ASP A 52 2.67 -9.93 0.52
C ASP A 52 2.37 -10.95 1.63
N MET A 53 3.42 -11.68 2.04
CA MET A 53 3.45 -12.51 3.23
C MET A 53 4.41 -11.89 4.26
N PRO A 54 3.93 -10.99 5.14
CA PRO A 54 4.79 -10.31 6.09
C PRO A 54 5.34 -11.28 7.15
N PRO A 55 6.56 -11.07 7.67
CA PRO A 55 7.11 -11.86 8.77
C PRO A 55 6.17 -11.88 9.99
N PRO A 56 5.87 -13.05 10.58
CA PRO A 56 5.01 -13.13 11.76
C PRO A 56 5.50 -12.25 12.93
N SER A 57 6.81 -12.14 13.11
CA SER A 57 7.42 -11.29 14.16
C SER A 57 7.08 -9.81 14.00
N LEU A 58 7.04 -9.31 12.76
CA LEU A 58 6.66 -7.92 12.49
C LEU A 58 5.18 -7.69 12.82
N VAL A 59 4.30 -8.59 12.37
CA VAL A 59 2.86 -8.51 12.66
C VAL A 59 2.61 -8.49 14.17
N GLU A 60 3.32 -9.32 14.92
CA GLU A 60 3.24 -9.34 16.38
C GLU A 60 3.68 -8.00 17.01
N LYS A 61 4.84 -7.44 16.61
CA LYS A 61 5.31 -6.13 17.11
C LYS A 61 4.28 -5.02 16.87
N LEU A 62 3.72 -4.97 15.66
CA LEU A 62 2.71 -3.97 15.30
C LEU A 62 1.40 -4.15 16.08
N SER A 63 0.95 -5.38 16.26
CA SER A 63 -0.25 -5.69 17.03
C SER A 63 -0.10 -5.32 18.51
N GLN A 64 1.07 -5.60 19.09
CA GLN A 64 1.40 -5.18 20.46
C GLN A 64 1.48 -3.65 20.58
N SER A 65 2.07 -2.97 19.60
CA SER A 65 2.10 -1.51 19.55
C SER A 65 0.70 -0.92 19.50
N PHE A 66 -0.16 -1.41 18.60
CA PHE A 66 -1.57 -1.02 18.49
C PHE A 66 -2.32 -1.22 19.82
N THR A 67 -2.17 -2.38 20.45
CA THR A 67 -2.87 -2.71 21.71
C THR A 67 -2.42 -1.79 22.84
N ARG A 68 -1.11 -1.60 23.02
CA ARG A 68 -0.53 -0.76 24.08
C ARG A 68 -0.85 0.72 23.89
N SER A 69 -0.92 1.20 22.65
CA SER A 69 -1.23 2.58 22.32
C SER A 69 -2.74 2.86 22.21
N ASN A 70 -3.58 1.85 22.48
CA ASN A 70 -5.04 1.94 22.36
C ASN A 70 -5.51 2.34 20.95
N GLY A 71 -4.83 1.84 19.92
CA GLY A 71 -5.16 2.05 18.52
C GLY A 71 -4.56 3.32 17.90
N ASP A 72 -3.58 3.98 18.54
CA ASP A 72 -2.86 5.10 17.93
C ASP A 72 -2.02 4.61 16.75
N LEU A 73 -2.50 4.89 15.54
CA LEU A 73 -1.84 4.50 14.30
C LEU A 73 -0.46 5.15 14.16
N LYS A 74 -0.23 6.36 14.69
CA LYS A 74 1.09 7.00 14.60
C LYS A 74 2.15 6.14 15.28
N ALA A 75 1.87 5.68 16.50
CA ALA A 75 2.77 4.79 17.23
C ALA A 75 3.01 3.45 16.50
N VAL A 76 1.98 2.93 15.82
CA VAL A 76 2.10 1.70 15.01
C VAL A 76 2.98 1.93 13.79
N TYR A 77 2.84 3.06 13.10
CA TYR A 77 3.69 3.44 11.97
C TYR A 77 5.15 3.67 12.40
N GLU A 78 5.39 4.32 13.54
CA GLU A 78 6.74 4.44 14.11
C GLU A 78 7.34 3.05 14.37
N THR A 79 6.58 2.13 14.97
CA THR A 79 7.02 0.74 15.18
C THR A 79 7.33 0.02 13.87
N LEU A 80 6.53 0.23 12.83
CA LEU A 80 6.75 -0.33 11.49
C LEU A 80 8.05 0.19 10.88
N ILE A 81 8.29 1.49 10.94
CA ILE A 81 9.48 2.13 10.38
C ILE A 81 10.74 1.71 11.15
N ASP A 82 10.67 1.55 12.47
CA ASP A 82 11.82 1.18 13.30
C ASP A 82 12.14 -0.32 13.25
N ALA A 83 11.20 -1.16 12.80
CA ALA A 83 11.39 -2.61 12.76
C ALA A 83 12.40 -3.01 11.66
N PRO A 84 13.48 -3.75 11.99
CA PRO A 84 14.43 -4.24 11.00
C PRO A 84 13.80 -5.11 9.90
N GLU A 85 12.73 -5.84 10.23
CA GLU A 85 11.96 -6.64 9.27
C GLU A 85 11.39 -5.82 8.10
N SER A 86 11.17 -4.51 8.29
CA SER A 86 10.65 -3.63 7.25
C SER A 86 11.68 -3.23 6.19
N TRP A 87 12.97 -3.46 6.46
CA TRP A 87 14.08 -2.98 5.63
C TRP A 87 14.91 -4.12 5.03
N SER A 88 14.28 -5.27 4.80
CA SER A 88 14.92 -6.36 4.06
C SER A 88 15.43 -5.86 2.71
N PRO A 89 16.68 -6.16 2.31
CA PRO A 89 17.22 -5.73 1.03
C PRO A 89 16.60 -6.49 -0.15
N GLN A 90 15.97 -7.65 0.10
CA GLN A 90 15.33 -8.44 -0.94
C GLN A 90 13.98 -7.80 -1.32
N PRO A 91 13.76 -7.43 -2.59
CA PRO A 91 12.45 -6.94 -3.04
C PRO A 91 11.37 -7.99 -2.81
N ALA A 92 10.36 -7.65 -2.02
CA ALA A 92 9.28 -8.56 -1.63
C ALA A 92 7.89 -8.13 -2.14
N LYS A 93 7.82 -7.01 -2.88
CA LYS A 93 6.59 -6.45 -3.44
C LYS A 93 6.83 -5.80 -4.80
N ILE A 94 5.76 -5.73 -5.59
CA ILE A 94 5.67 -4.85 -6.75
C ILE A 94 4.85 -3.61 -6.36
N ARG A 95 5.27 -2.43 -6.84
CA ARG A 95 4.48 -1.20 -6.70
C ARG A 95 3.13 -1.36 -7.40
N SER A 96 2.07 -0.82 -6.82
CA SER A 96 0.78 -0.63 -7.51
C SER A 96 0.96 0.26 -8.76
N PRO A 97 0.05 0.21 -9.74
CA PRO A 97 0.13 1.07 -10.92
C PRO A 97 0.26 2.57 -10.60
N GLN A 98 -0.44 3.04 -9.56
CA GLN A 98 -0.39 4.42 -9.10
C GLN A 98 0.99 4.79 -8.55
N GLU A 99 1.56 3.98 -7.65
CA GLU A 99 2.90 4.20 -7.11
C GLU A 99 3.96 4.13 -8.21
N HIS A 100 3.80 3.20 -9.16
CA HIS A 100 4.69 3.06 -10.30
C HIS A 100 4.68 4.32 -11.18
N LEU A 101 3.49 4.82 -11.53
CA LEU A 101 3.36 6.04 -12.34
C LEU A 101 3.92 7.27 -11.64
N ILE A 102 3.60 7.47 -10.36
CA ILE A 102 4.12 8.59 -9.56
C ILE A 102 5.65 8.51 -9.48
N ALA A 103 6.21 7.32 -9.25
CA ALA A 103 7.65 7.14 -9.20
C ALA A 103 8.32 7.50 -10.54
N MET A 104 7.77 7.08 -11.68
CA MET A 104 8.32 7.42 -13.00
C MET A 104 8.21 8.91 -13.32
N ILE A 105 7.09 9.54 -12.99
CA ILE A 105 6.87 10.99 -13.16
C ILE A 105 7.92 11.77 -12.36
N ARG A 106 8.14 11.39 -11.09
CA ARG A 106 9.14 12.03 -10.22
C ARG A 106 10.57 11.78 -10.67
N ALA A 107 10.88 10.54 -11.03
CA ALA A 107 12.21 10.15 -11.51
C ALA A 107 12.60 10.89 -12.80
N SER A 108 11.65 11.13 -13.69
CA SER A 108 11.91 11.76 -14.99
C SER A 108 11.70 13.28 -15.03
N ASP A 109 11.27 13.87 -13.91
CA ASP A 109 10.78 15.25 -13.82
C ASP A 109 9.85 15.61 -15.00
N THR A 110 8.96 14.68 -15.36
CA THR A 110 8.04 14.84 -16.49
C THR A 110 6.70 15.33 -15.99
N ARG A 111 6.08 16.28 -16.70
CA ARG A 111 4.72 16.71 -16.40
C ARG A 111 3.71 15.95 -17.26
N MET A 112 2.72 15.35 -16.61
CA MET A 112 1.57 14.74 -17.27
C MET A 112 0.31 15.56 -17.02
N LYS A 113 -0.49 15.76 -18.07
CA LYS A 113 -1.83 16.35 -17.91
C LYS A 113 -2.70 15.41 -17.05
N PRO A 114 -3.55 15.93 -16.15
CA PRO A 114 -4.40 15.10 -15.29
C PRO A 114 -5.22 14.04 -16.05
N ALA A 115 -5.79 14.41 -17.21
CA ALA A 115 -6.53 13.46 -18.06
C ALA A 115 -5.68 12.26 -18.50
N MET A 116 -4.41 12.49 -18.85
CA MET A 116 -3.50 11.40 -19.22
C MET A 116 -3.18 10.49 -18.03
N VAL A 117 -3.03 11.06 -16.83
CA VAL A 117 -2.82 10.27 -15.61
C VAL A 117 -4.00 9.32 -15.39
N VAL A 118 -5.23 9.81 -15.46
CA VAL A 118 -6.44 8.99 -15.30
C VAL A 118 -6.51 7.88 -16.36
N THR A 119 -6.30 8.21 -17.64
CA THR A 119 -6.32 7.21 -18.73
C THR A 119 -5.23 6.17 -18.57
N THR A 120 -4.00 6.57 -18.20
CA THR A 120 -2.87 5.66 -18.00
C THR A 120 -3.09 4.73 -16.81
N LEU A 121 -3.62 5.24 -15.69
CA LEU A 121 -3.96 4.42 -14.53
C LEU A 121 -5.06 3.40 -14.84
N LYS A 122 -6.09 3.81 -15.58
CA LYS A 122 -7.14 2.89 -16.05
C LYS A 122 -6.59 1.80 -16.96
N ALA A 123 -5.69 2.14 -17.88
CA ALA A 123 -5.04 1.17 -18.77
C ALA A 123 -4.21 0.13 -17.99
N MET A 124 -3.54 0.54 -16.90
CA MET A 124 -2.79 -0.37 -16.03
C MET A 124 -3.66 -1.11 -14.99
N GLY A 125 -5.00 -1.02 -15.09
CA GLY A 125 -5.92 -1.78 -14.24
C GLY A 125 -6.18 -1.20 -12.84
N GLN A 126 -5.77 0.04 -12.56
CA GLN A 126 -6.05 0.72 -11.29
C GLN A 126 -6.66 2.12 -11.56
N PRO A 127 -7.92 2.20 -12.00
CA PRO A 127 -8.57 3.50 -12.25
C PRO A 127 -8.59 4.37 -10.99
N LEU A 128 -8.33 5.67 -11.16
CA LEU A 128 -8.20 6.60 -10.04
C LEU A 128 -9.54 6.75 -9.29
N TRP A 129 -9.54 6.47 -7.99
CA TRP A 129 -10.72 6.56 -7.10
C TRP A 129 -11.91 5.66 -7.47
N GLU A 130 -11.68 4.63 -8.29
CA GLU A 130 -12.71 3.70 -8.73
C GLU A 130 -12.32 2.24 -8.39
N PRO A 131 -12.18 1.88 -7.10
CA PRO A 131 -11.92 0.49 -6.74
C PRO A 131 -13.10 -0.40 -7.15
N PRO A 132 -12.86 -1.68 -7.49
CA PRO A 132 -13.91 -2.59 -7.97
C PRO A 132 -14.95 -2.97 -6.89
N GLY A 133 -14.67 -2.69 -5.62
CA GLY A 133 -15.58 -2.98 -4.52
C GLY A 133 -15.18 -2.31 -3.20
N PRO A 134 -15.96 -2.50 -2.13
CA PRO A 134 -15.77 -1.83 -0.84
C PRO A 134 -14.44 -2.18 -0.16
N ASN A 135 -13.81 -3.29 -0.53
CA ASN A 135 -12.52 -3.73 0.00
C ASN A 135 -11.33 -2.97 -0.61
N GLY A 136 -11.56 -2.09 -1.60
CA GLY A 136 -10.50 -1.31 -2.25
C GLY A 136 -9.74 -2.09 -3.33
N PHE A 137 -8.54 -1.61 -3.65
CA PHE A 137 -7.60 -2.29 -4.53
C PHE A 137 -6.78 -3.34 -3.75
N ALA A 138 -6.24 -4.33 -4.47
CA ALA A 138 -5.43 -5.37 -3.86
C ALA A 138 -4.06 -4.84 -3.41
N ASP A 139 -3.56 -5.36 -2.28
CA ASP A 139 -2.22 -5.05 -1.76
C ASP A 139 -1.17 -6.07 -2.19
N THR A 140 -1.50 -7.06 -3.03
CA THR A 140 -0.65 -8.20 -3.38
C THR A 140 -0.14 -8.13 -4.81
N ALA A 141 1.06 -8.67 -5.03
CA ALA A 141 1.76 -8.60 -6.31
C ALA A 141 1.11 -9.42 -7.41
N ASP A 142 0.44 -10.54 -7.08
CA ASP A 142 -0.24 -11.41 -8.04
C ASP A 142 -1.29 -10.67 -8.88
N VAL A 143 -2.00 -9.71 -8.28
CA VAL A 143 -2.98 -8.87 -8.98
C VAL A 143 -2.30 -7.85 -9.90
N TRP A 144 -1.09 -7.41 -9.55
CA TRP A 144 -0.37 -6.34 -10.22
C TRP A 144 0.69 -6.81 -11.23
N ALA A 145 1.05 -8.09 -11.18
CA ALA A 145 2.11 -8.71 -11.98
C ALA A 145 1.57 -9.73 -13.00
N SER A 146 0.32 -9.56 -13.46
CA SER A 146 -0.16 -10.31 -14.62
C SER A 146 0.69 -10.01 -15.86
N PRO A 147 0.84 -10.95 -16.81
CA PRO A 147 1.61 -10.71 -18.04
C PRO A 147 1.19 -9.45 -18.79
N GLU A 148 -0.12 -9.23 -18.94
CA GLU A 148 -0.70 -8.06 -19.60
C GLU A 148 -0.43 -6.77 -18.80
N GLY A 149 -0.55 -6.84 -17.47
CA GLY A 149 -0.27 -5.72 -16.58
C GLY A 149 1.20 -5.29 -16.63
N LEU A 150 2.12 -6.26 -16.68
CA LEU A 150 3.56 -6.01 -16.84
C LEU A 150 3.89 -5.41 -18.21
N SER A 151 3.30 -5.92 -19.30
CA SER A 151 3.47 -5.35 -20.64
C SER A 151 3.03 -3.88 -20.67
N THR A 152 1.84 -3.60 -20.14
CA THR A 152 1.28 -2.24 -20.11
C THR A 152 2.17 -1.28 -19.33
N ARG A 153 2.75 -1.72 -18.20
CA ARG A 153 3.69 -0.91 -17.41
C ARG A 153 4.96 -0.58 -18.21
N LEU A 154 5.52 -1.55 -18.94
CA LEU A 154 6.69 -1.32 -19.80
C LEU A 154 6.39 -0.33 -20.93
N GLU A 155 5.21 -0.44 -21.55
CA GLU A 155 4.76 0.50 -22.59
C GLU A 155 4.61 1.92 -22.05
N VAL A 156 4.03 2.07 -20.85
CA VAL A 156 3.92 3.37 -20.16
C VAL A 156 5.31 3.93 -19.83
N ALA A 157 6.22 3.11 -19.30
CA ALA A 157 7.58 3.53 -19.00
C ALA A 157 8.32 4.00 -20.26
N ASN A 158 8.16 3.30 -21.38
CA ASN A 158 8.73 3.68 -22.68
C ASN A 158 8.13 4.99 -23.22
N SER A 159 6.82 5.18 -23.07
CA SER A 159 6.15 6.44 -23.45
C SER A 159 6.68 7.64 -22.67
N LEU A 160 6.98 7.47 -21.37
CA LEU A 160 7.60 8.51 -20.55
C LEU A 160 9.07 8.71 -20.90
N SER A 161 9.84 7.64 -21.16
CA SER A 161 11.27 7.74 -21.47
C SER A 161 11.52 8.57 -22.73
N VAL A 162 10.71 8.41 -23.78
CA VAL A 162 10.82 9.22 -25.02
C VAL A 162 10.69 10.72 -24.74
N ARG A 163 9.90 11.13 -23.74
CA ARG A 163 9.74 12.55 -23.35
C ARG A 163 10.89 13.08 -22.50
N ALA A 164 11.70 12.19 -21.94
CA ALA A 164 12.78 12.52 -21.02
C ALA A 164 14.17 12.21 -21.60
N ALA A 165 14.25 11.50 -22.72
CA ALA A 165 15.48 10.95 -23.30
C ALA A 165 16.55 12.01 -23.61
N GLU A 166 16.15 13.22 -23.99
CA GLU A 166 17.11 14.31 -24.27
C GLU A 166 17.69 14.95 -23.00
N ARG A 167 17.05 14.74 -21.84
CA ARG A 167 17.38 15.43 -20.58
C ARG A 167 18.04 14.51 -19.54
N LEU A 168 17.94 13.20 -19.70
CA LEU A 168 18.35 12.23 -18.68
C LEU A 168 19.29 11.18 -19.27
N ASP A 169 20.42 10.97 -18.60
CA ASP A 169 21.28 9.82 -18.83
C ASP A 169 20.76 8.62 -18.02
N ALA A 170 20.55 7.48 -18.67
CA ALA A 170 19.97 6.29 -18.02
C ALA A 170 20.89 5.71 -16.93
N ARG A 171 22.22 5.86 -17.07
CA ARG A 171 23.20 5.37 -16.10
C ARG A 171 23.17 6.25 -14.86
N GLU A 172 23.25 7.57 -15.04
CA GLU A 172 23.18 8.53 -13.93
C GLU A 172 21.85 8.42 -13.18
N LEU A 173 20.74 8.30 -13.91
CA LEU A 173 19.42 8.14 -13.32
C LEU A 173 19.30 6.80 -12.57
N GLY A 174 19.78 5.70 -13.16
CA GLY A 174 19.75 4.38 -12.54
C GLY A 174 20.55 4.33 -11.24
N GLU A 175 21.78 4.82 -11.25
CA GLU A 175 22.62 4.92 -10.05
C GLU A 175 21.99 5.84 -8.99
N GLY A 176 21.50 7.02 -9.40
CA GLY A 176 20.92 7.99 -8.48
C GLY A 176 19.63 7.50 -7.80
N LEU A 177 18.82 6.69 -8.49
CA LEU A 177 17.58 6.17 -7.96
C LEU A 177 17.76 4.90 -7.12
N PHE A 178 18.63 3.99 -7.54
CA PHE A 178 18.69 2.64 -6.99
C PHE A 178 20.00 2.33 -6.27
N GLY A 179 21.11 2.98 -6.62
CA GLY A 179 22.42 2.77 -6.00
C GLY A 179 22.75 1.28 -5.82
N ALA A 180 23.01 0.86 -4.58
CA ALA A 180 23.35 -0.52 -4.24
C ALA A 180 22.23 -1.55 -4.54
N ALA A 181 20.97 -1.12 -4.72
CA ALA A 181 19.87 -2.01 -5.10
C ALA A 181 19.86 -2.34 -6.61
N LEU A 182 20.68 -1.67 -7.42
CA LEU A 182 20.77 -1.93 -8.85
C LEU A 182 21.64 -3.17 -9.12
N SER A 183 21.03 -4.20 -9.70
CA SER A 183 21.73 -5.47 -10.00
C SER A 183 22.82 -5.33 -11.06
N ASP A 184 23.87 -6.15 -10.98
CA ASP A 184 24.98 -6.16 -11.96
C ASP A 184 24.51 -6.38 -13.42
N PRO A 185 23.54 -7.29 -13.69
CA PRO A 185 22.98 -7.41 -15.03
C PRO A 185 22.33 -6.11 -15.52
N THR A 186 21.55 -5.42 -14.67
CA THR A 186 20.91 -4.15 -15.04
C THR A 186 21.95 -3.05 -15.29
N ARG A 187 23.00 -2.97 -14.46
CA ARG A 187 24.13 -2.05 -14.65
C ARG A 187 24.80 -2.27 -16.00
N THR A 188 25.03 -3.54 -16.36
CA THR A 188 25.65 -3.92 -17.64
C THR A 188 24.80 -3.47 -18.83
N GLU A 189 23.48 -3.64 -18.76
CA GLU A 189 22.57 -3.19 -19.83
C GLU A 189 22.55 -1.67 -20.02
N PHE A 190 22.67 -0.88 -18.94
CA PHE A 190 22.77 0.58 -19.07
C PHE A 190 24.07 1.04 -19.73
N MET A 191 25.15 0.24 -19.67
CA MET A 191 26.44 0.55 -20.29
C MET A 191 26.52 0.14 -21.77
N ARG A 192 25.58 -0.69 -22.25
CA ARG A 192 25.56 -1.18 -23.64
C ARG A 192 24.97 -0.18 -24.65
N ARG A 193 24.43 0.94 -24.18
CA ARG A 193 23.83 2.01 -24.99
C ARG A 193 24.53 3.34 -24.72
#